data_AF-A0A3S0CX79-F1
#
_entry.id   AF-A0A3S0CX79-F1
#
_cell.length_a   1.000
_cell.length_b   1.000
_cell.length_c   1.000
_cell.angle_alpha   90.00
_cell.angle_beta   90.00
_cell.angle_gamma   90.00
#
_symmetry.space_group_name_H-M   'P 1'
#
loop_
_entity.id
_entity.type
_entity.pdbx_description
1 polymer ?
#
loop_
_entity_poly.entity_id
_entity_poly.type
_entity_poly.pdbx_seq_one_letter_code
_entity_poly.pdbx_strand_id
1 'polypeptide(L)'
;MRTLSDLKKVRIMSIQAPTLKKLVEKIQSLPAERIAEVEDFVDFLKQRTPITQPGLRKPLDFPVTSVGKWPEDLSLRREDLYGDDGR
;
A
#
# COMPACT_ATOMS: atom_id res chain seq x y z
N MET A 1 -20.65 17.01 -17.56
CA MET A 1 -20.27 17.24 -16.14
C MET A 1 -20.27 15.90 -15.43
N ARG A 2 -19.11 15.38 -15.02
CA ARG A 2 -18.99 14.06 -14.35
C ARG A 2 -18.93 14.31 -12.84
N THR A 3 -19.82 13.67 -12.08
CA THR A 3 -19.98 13.92 -10.65
C THR A 3 -18.96 13.11 -9.84
N LEU A 4 -18.59 13.62 -8.67
CA LEU A 4 -17.64 13.01 -7.71
C LEU A 4 -18.04 11.60 -7.24
N SER A 5 -19.24 11.14 -7.58
CA SER A 5 -19.78 9.82 -7.29
C SER A 5 -19.10 8.70 -8.11
N ASP A 6 -18.57 9.01 -9.29
CA ASP A 6 -17.94 7.99 -10.16
C ASP A 6 -16.56 7.56 -9.64
N LEU A 7 -15.87 8.42 -8.87
CA LEU A 7 -14.49 8.14 -8.44
C LEU A 7 -14.40 7.27 -7.17
N LYS A 8 -15.43 7.26 -6.32
CA LYS A 8 -15.52 6.31 -5.19
C LYS A 8 -15.87 4.89 -5.65
N LYS A 9 -16.46 4.73 -6.84
CA LYS A 9 -16.83 3.42 -7.39
C LYS A 9 -15.67 2.71 -8.11
N VAL A 10 -14.63 3.46 -8.51
CA VAL A 10 -13.49 2.90 -9.26
C VAL A 10 -12.41 2.29 -8.35
N ARG A 11 -12.34 2.62 -7.05
CA ARG A 11 -11.28 2.11 -6.14
C ARG A 11 -11.66 0.88 -5.31
N ILE A 12 -12.82 0.28 -5.58
CA ILE A 12 -13.21 -1.07 -5.10
C ILE A 12 -13.65 -1.92 -6.31
N MET A 13 -12.95 -1.79 -7.44
CA MET A 13 -13.08 -2.72 -8.56
C MET A 13 -11.86 -3.64 -8.59
N SER A 14 -12.13 -4.94 -8.60
CA SER A 14 -11.18 -6.05 -8.68
C SER A 14 -10.64 -6.63 -7.36
N ILE A 15 -11.52 -6.87 -6.40
CA ILE A 15 -11.52 -8.23 -5.83
C ILE A 15 -12.48 -9.01 -6.72
N GLN A 16 -11.96 -9.91 -7.55
CA GLN A 16 -12.78 -10.75 -8.41
C GLN A 16 -13.83 -11.48 -7.55
N ALA A 17 -15.12 -11.21 -7.75
CA ALA A 17 -16.20 -11.94 -7.10
C ALA A 17 -16.02 -13.48 -7.06
N PRO A 18 -15.46 -14.16 -8.10
CA PRO A 18 -15.18 -15.60 -8.00
C PRO A 18 -14.08 -15.97 -7.00
N THR A 19 -13.08 -15.10 -6.76
CA THR A 19 -11.99 -15.41 -5.81
C THR A 19 -12.47 -15.32 -4.37
N LEU A 20 -13.41 -14.41 -4.07
CA LEU A 20 -14.07 -14.36 -2.75
C LEU A 20 -14.91 -15.60 -2.47
N LYS A 21 -15.70 -16.06 -3.46
CA LYS A 21 -16.51 -17.28 -3.30
C LYS A 21 -15.64 -18.51 -3.00
N LYS A 22 -14.56 -18.68 -3.77
CA LYS A 22 -13.58 -19.76 -3.57
C LYS A 22 -12.90 -19.69 -2.19
N LEU A 23 -12.66 -18.48 -1.67
CA LEU A 23 -12.10 -18.29 -0.34
C LEU A 23 -13.10 -18.66 0.76
N VAL A 24 -14.36 -18.25 0.62
CA VAL A 24 -15.43 -18.60 1.57
C VAL A 24 -15.65 -20.11 1.63
N GLU A 25 -15.70 -20.78 0.48
CA GLU A 25 -15.79 -22.25 0.40
C GLU A 25 -14.61 -22.94 1.10
N LYS A 26 -13.40 -22.40 0.94
CA LYS A 26 -12.20 -22.93 1.59
C LYS A 26 -12.19 -22.69 3.10
N ILE A 27 -12.80 -21.60 3.58
CA ILE A 27 -12.96 -21.34 5.02
C ILE A 27 -13.99 -22.31 5.63
N GLN A 28 -15.07 -22.59 4.91
CA GLN A 28 -16.13 -23.51 5.36
C GLN A 28 -15.71 -24.98 5.36
N SER A 29 -14.73 -25.37 4.54
CA SER A 29 -14.20 -26.74 4.51
C SER A 29 -13.08 -27.02 5.51
N LEU A 30 -12.71 -26.05 6.36
CA LEU A 30 -11.68 -26.23 7.40
C LEU A 30 -12.23 -27.03 8.60
N PRO A 31 -11.40 -27.89 9.21
CA PRO A 31 -11.72 -28.54 10.49
C PRO A 31 -11.93 -27.52 11.60
N ALA A 32 -12.81 -27.81 12.56
CA ALA A 32 -13.17 -26.90 13.66
C ALA A 32 -11.96 -26.40 14.48
N GLU A 33 -10.92 -27.22 14.64
CA GLU A 33 -9.64 -26.83 15.27
C GLU A 33 -8.94 -25.66 14.58
N ARG A 34 -9.08 -25.53 13.25
CA ARG A 34 -8.45 -24.47 12.46
C ARG A 34 -9.30 -23.21 12.37
N ILE A 35 -10.57 -23.25 12.76
CA ILE A 35 -11.45 -22.08 12.73
C ILE A 35 -11.06 -21.08 13.83
N ALA A 36 -10.73 -21.57 15.03
CA ALA A 36 -10.26 -20.73 16.13
C ALA A 36 -8.98 -19.95 15.77
N GLU A 37 -8.01 -20.60 15.12
CA GLU A 37 -6.78 -19.93 14.63
C GLU A 37 -7.09 -18.84 13.57
N VAL A 38 -8.09 -19.07 12.72
CA VAL A 38 -8.53 -18.09 11.72
C VAL A 38 -9.22 -16.90 12.38
N GLU A 39 -10.03 -17.12 13.42
CA GLU A 39 -10.68 -16.06 14.19
C GLU A 39 -9.65 -15.15 14.87
N ASP A 40 -8.65 -15.73 15.55
CA ASP A 40 -7.54 -14.99 16.16
C ASP A 40 -6.75 -14.17 15.12
N PHE A 41 -6.51 -14.75 13.94
CA PHE A 41 -5.83 -14.06 12.85
C PHE A 41 -6.68 -12.91 12.28
N VAL A 42 -7.99 -13.09 12.18
CA VAL A 42 -8.92 -12.04 11.73
C VAL A 42 -8.95 -10.89 12.74
N ASP A 43 -8.97 -11.17 14.04
CA ASP A 43 -8.94 -10.14 15.06
C ASP A 43 -7.58 -9.42 15.12
N PHE A 44 -6.49 -10.14 14.91
CA PHE A 44 -5.17 -9.55 14.70
C PHE A 44 -5.12 -8.60 13.49
N LEU A 45 -5.76 -8.96 12.37
CA LEU A 45 -5.86 -8.07 11.21
C LEU A 45 -6.69 -6.82 11.51
N LYS A 46 -7.81 -6.95 12.23
CA LYS A 46 -8.64 -5.80 12.64
C LYS A 46 -7.87 -4.85 13.57
N GLN A 47 -7.07 -5.39 14.49
CA GLN A 47 -6.21 -4.60 15.38
C GLN A 47 -5.10 -3.87 14.62
N ARG A 48 -4.56 -4.48 13.56
CA ARG A 48 -3.47 -3.92 12.75
C ARG A 48 -3.91 -3.00 11.63
N THR A 49 -5.16 -3.05 11.18
CA THR A 49 -5.68 -2.03 10.27
C THR A 49 -5.91 -0.76 11.09
N PRO A 50 -5.04 0.28 11.00
CA PRO A 50 -5.44 1.58 11.49
C PRO A 50 -6.73 1.93 10.75
N ILE A 51 -7.76 2.35 11.49
CA ILE A 51 -9.01 2.86 10.95
C ILE A 51 -8.64 4.07 10.10
N THR A 52 -8.27 3.81 8.85
CA THR A 52 -7.94 4.82 7.87
C THR A 52 -9.30 5.30 7.40
N GLN A 53 -9.87 6.21 8.17
CA GLN A 53 -10.92 7.06 7.67
C GLN A 53 -10.43 7.61 6.32
N PRO A 54 -11.22 7.55 5.24
CA PRO A 54 -10.90 8.21 3.98
C PRO A 54 -11.07 9.74 4.11
N GLY A 55 -10.54 10.33 5.18
CA GLY A 55 -10.39 11.76 5.37
C GLY A 55 -8.96 12.13 5.02
N LEU A 56 -8.79 13.16 4.18
CA LEU A 56 -7.54 13.80 3.77
C LEU A 56 -6.28 13.19 4.39
N ARG A 57 -5.54 12.39 3.63
CA ARG A 57 -4.17 12.05 3.97
C ARG A 57 -3.39 13.36 4.04
N LYS A 58 -3.16 13.88 5.25
CA LYS A 58 -2.15 14.91 5.46
C LYS A 58 -0.83 14.30 4.98
N PRO A 59 -0.08 14.99 4.09
CA PRO A 59 1.27 14.55 3.75
C PRO A 59 2.02 14.31 5.06
N LEU A 60 2.62 13.14 5.18
CA LEU A 60 3.42 12.81 6.35
C LEU A 60 4.57 13.83 6.38
N ASP A 61 4.65 14.58 7.48
CA ASP A 61 5.68 15.59 7.67
C ASP A 61 6.97 14.87 8.06
N PHE A 62 7.65 14.33 7.05
CA PHE A 62 8.99 13.83 7.23
C PHE A 62 9.88 15.03 7.53
N PRO A 63 10.70 15.00 8.59
CA PRO A 63 11.69 16.03 8.85
C PRO A 63 12.76 15.97 7.76
N VAL A 64 12.43 16.48 6.58
CA VAL A 64 13.34 16.69 5.47
C VAL A 64 14.06 17.99 5.80
N THR A 65 15.23 17.88 6.39
CA THR A 65 16.13 19.02 6.49
C THR A 65 16.56 19.38 5.07
N SER A 66 16.04 20.50 4.55
CA SER A 66 16.54 21.05 3.29
C SER A 66 17.98 21.50 3.50
N VAL A 67 18.92 20.80 2.86
CA VAL A 67 20.37 21.08 2.96
C VAL A 67 20.82 22.22 2.04
N GLY A 68 19.88 23.02 1.52
CA GLY A 68 20.15 24.10 0.57
C GLY A 68 20.04 23.66 -0.88
N LYS A 69 20.31 24.59 -1.81
CA LYS A 69 20.31 24.28 -3.24
C LYS A 69 21.47 23.35 -3.56
N TRP A 70 21.22 22.38 -4.44
CA TRP A 70 22.28 21.56 -5.00
C TRP A 70 23.26 22.44 -5.80
N PRO A 71 24.59 22.30 -5.62
CA PRO A 71 25.58 23.11 -6.32
C PRO A 71 25.53 22.90 -7.84
N GLU A 72 25.77 23.97 -8.61
CA GLU A 72 25.69 23.96 -10.07
C GLU A 72 26.86 23.21 -10.73
N ASP A 73 28.00 23.13 -10.03
CA ASP A 73 29.23 22.46 -10.42
C ASP A 73 29.24 20.96 -10.04
N LEU A 74 28.27 20.50 -9.24
CA LEU A 74 28.11 19.10 -8.90
C LEU A 74 27.07 18.44 -9.81
N SER A 75 27.48 17.39 -10.49
CA SER A 75 26.62 16.58 -11.35
C SER A 75 26.40 15.20 -10.72
N LEU A 76 25.16 14.71 -10.78
CA LEU A 76 24.78 13.36 -10.33
C LEU A 76 24.90 12.31 -11.45
N ARG A 77 25.62 12.64 -12.52
CA ARG A 77 25.89 11.68 -13.59
C ARG A 77 26.82 10.60 -13.07
N ARG A 78 26.61 9.38 -13.56
CA ARG A 78 27.38 8.22 -13.17
C ARG A 78 28.87 8.43 -13.46
N GLU A 79 29.17 9.06 -14.58
CA GLU A 79 30.53 9.34 -15.06
C GLU A 79 31.28 10.32 -14.13
N ASP A 80 30.55 11.25 -13.49
CA ASP A 80 31.13 12.20 -12.54
C ASP A 80 31.24 11.60 -11.12
N LEU A 81 30.37 10.63 -10.78
CA LEU A 81 30.34 9.98 -9.46
C LEU A 81 31.28 8.77 -9.35
N TYR A 82 31.41 8.00 -10.42
CA TYR A 82 32.16 6.73 -10.45
C TYR A 82 33.37 6.77 -11.39
N GLY A 83 33.49 7.81 -12.24
CA GLY A 83 34.46 7.84 -13.33
C GLY A 83 33.94 7.11 -14.57
N ASP A 84 34.61 7.32 -15.70
CA ASP A 84 34.35 6.59 -16.96
C ASP A 84 35.07 5.22 -16.97
N ASP A 85 35.26 4.60 -15.81
CA ASP A 85 35.94 3.31 -15.66
C ASP A 85 35.05 2.11 -16.07
N GLY A 86 34.04 2.37 -16.90
CA GLY A 86 33.16 1.37 -17.51
C GLY A 86 33.82 0.52 -18.60
N ARG A 87 35.15 0.32 -18.57
CA ARG A 87 35.90 -0.51 -19.51
C ARG A 87 37.16 -1.13 -18.94
#